data_AF-A0A843SMS4-F1
#
_entry.id   AF-A0A843SMS4-F1
#
_cell.length_a   1.000
_cell.length_b   1.000
_cell.length_c   1.000
_cell.angle_alpha   90.00
_cell.angle_beta   90.00
_cell.angle_gamma   90.00
#
_symmetry.space_group_name_H-M   'P 1'
#
loop_
_entity.id
_entity.type
_entity.pdbx_description
1 polymer ?
#
loop_
_entity_poly.entity_id
_entity_poly.type
_entity_poly.pdbx_seq_one_letter_code
_entity_poly.pdbx_strand_id
1 'polypeptide(L)'
;MTTSKRVTLYLIGLVIAALLIFAAYTWVMLHMSYSEGERAGYLQKFSSRGWVCKTWEGEILLTSMPGAIPEKFEFSVREDAVAQQLMAATGKRVVLSYAQHKGVPSQCFGETEYYITKVQIQP
;
A
#
# COMPACT_ATOMS: atom_id res chain seq x y z
N MET A 1 13.49 -44.07 19.28
CA MET A 1 12.36 -43.11 19.33
C MET A 1 12.75 -41.66 19.70
N THR A 2 14.01 -41.36 20.06
CA THR A 2 14.46 -40.01 20.47
C THR A 2 14.94 -39.13 19.30
N THR A 3 15.51 -39.73 18.25
CA THR A 3 16.01 -39.02 17.05
C THR A 3 14.90 -38.27 16.31
N SER A 4 13.73 -38.88 16.17
CA SER A 4 12.55 -38.26 15.52
C SER A 4 12.10 -36.99 16.24
N LYS A 5 12.03 -36.99 17.59
CA LYS A 5 11.64 -35.80 18.37
C LYS A 5 12.62 -34.64 18.21
N ARG A 6 13.92 -34.92 18.12
CA ARG A 6 14.95 -33.89 17.91
C ARG A 6 14.86 -33.30 16.50
N VAL A 7 14.65 -34.13 15.48
CA VAL A 7 14.44 -33.66 14.09
C VAL A 7 13.19 -32.79 13.98
N THR A 8 12.08 -33.18 14.61
CA THR A 8 10.86 -32.37 14.64
C THR A 8 11.10 -31.02 15.33
N LEU A 9 11.84 -30.98 16.44
CA LEU A 9 12.20 -29.72 17.12
C LEU A 9 13.06 -28.81 16.23
N TYR A 10 14.05 -29.36 15.52
CA TYR A 10 14.88 -28.58 14.59
C TYR A 10 14.07 -28.05 13.39
N LEU A 11 13.15 -28.85 12.83
CA LEU A 11 12.25 -28.40 11.77
C LEU A 11 11.32 -27.29 12.24
N ILE A 12 10.73 -27.42 13.43
CA ILE A 12 9.91 -26.35 14.03
C ILE A 12 10.75 -25.08 14.24
N GLY A 13 11.97 -25.22 14.78
CA GLY A 13 12.88 -24.10 14.96
C GLY A 13 13.23 -23.39 13.65
N LEU A 14 13.45 -24.16 12.58
CA LEU A 14 13.73 -23.61 11.24
C LEU A 14 12.51 -22.87 10.65
N VAL A 15 11.30 -23.43 10.79
CA VAL A 15 10.07 -22.76 10.35
C VAL A 15 9.84 -21.46 11.12
N ILE A 16 10.04 -21.47 12.44
CA ILE A 16 9.92 -20.25 13.26
C ILE A 16 10.96 -19.21 12.84
N ALA A 17 12.22 -19.61 12.64
CA ALA A 17 13.27 -18.70 12.18
C ALA A 17 12.93 -18.09 10.81
N ALA A 18 12.42 -18.89 9.88
CA ALA A 18 11.98 -18.41 8.57
C ALA A 18 10.82 -17.41 8.68
N LEU A 19 9.83 -17.67 9.53
CA LEU A 19 8.72 -16.75 9.78
C LEU A 19 9.18 -15.44 10.41
N LEU A 20 10.14 -15.48 11.35
CA LEU A 20 10.71 -14.28 11.96
C LEU A 20 11.48 -13.44 10.95
N ILE A 21 12.29 -14.06 10.08
CA ILE A 21 13.00 -13.36 9.01
C ILE A 21 12.01 -12.72 8.04
N PHE A 22 10.96 -13.44 7.65
CA PHE A 22 9.92 -12.90 6.77
C PHE A 22 9.18 -11.72 7.40
N ALA A 23 8.82 -11.81 8.69
CA ALA A 23 8.18 -10.73 9.42
C ALA A 23 9.09 -9.50 9.58
N ALA A 24 10.38 -9.71 9.82
CA ALA A 24 11.35 -8.61 9.86
C ALA A 24 11.50 -7.94 8.49
N TYR A 25 11.54 -8.74 7.42
CA TYR A 25 11.60 -8.23 6.05
C TYR A 25 10.37 -7.41 5.68
N THR A 26 9.16 -7.92 5.94
CA THR A 26 7.91 -7.17 5.67
C THR A 26 7.87 -5.87 6.45
N TRP A 27 8.29 -5.89 7.72
CA TRP A 27 8.36 -4.69 8.55
C TRP A 27 9.26 -3.64 7.92
N VAL A 28 10.48 -4.00 7.52
CA VAL A 28 11.42 -3.06 6.90
C VAL A 28 10.86 -2.49 5.61
N MET A 29 10.33 -3.34 4.73
CA MET A 29 9.78 -2.88 3.44
C MET A 29 8.54 -2.00 3.60
N LEU A 30 7.77 -2.15 4.68
CA LEU A 30 6.58 -1.33 4.95
C LEU A 30 6.88 0.01 5.62
N HIS A 31 8.10 0.22 6.13
CA HIS A 31 8.49 1.45 6.82
C HIS A 31 9.58 2.23 6.08
N MET A 32 10.33 1.59 5.19
CA MET A 32 11.38 2.25 4.42
C MET A 32 10.83 2.73 3.07
N SER A 33 10.70 4.04 2.92
CA SER A 33 10.33 4.67 1.67
C SER A 33 11.50 4.65 0.68
N TYR A 34 11.25 4.15 -0.52
CA TYR A 34 12.18 4.23 -1.66
C TYR A 34 12.16 5.61 -2.29
N SER A 35 10.98 6.22 -2.39
CA SER A 35 10.78 7.53 -2.98
C SER A 35 9.59 8.21 -2.32
N GLU A 36 9.67 9.52 -2.12
CA GLU A 36 8.60 10.33 -1.57
C GLU A 36 8.32 11.48 -2.53
N GLY A 37 7.06 11.85 -2.69
CA GLY A 37 6.68 12.91 -3.62
C GLY A 37 5.23 13.31 -3.52
N GLU A 38 4.83 14.23 -4.37
CA GLU A 38 3.46 14.72 -4.47
C GLU A 38 2.92 14.57 -5.88
N ARG A 39 1.63 14.24 -5.99
CA ARG A 39 0.90 14.18 -7.26
C ARG A 39 -0.44 14.89 -7.13
N ALA A 40 -0.75 15.74 -8.11
CA ALA A 40 -1.99 16.49 -8.16
C ALA A 40 -2.88 15.96 -9.30
N GLY A 41 -4.16 15.76 -9.01
CA GLY A 41 -5.10 15.24 -9.99
C GLY A 41 -6.54 15.26 -9.50
N TYR A 42 -7.44 14.70 -10.30
CA TYR A 42 -8.84 14.52 -9.91
C TYR A 42 -9.05 13.12 -9.36
N LEU A 43 -9.60 13.02 -8.14
CA LEU A 43 -9.90 11.74 -7.52
C LEU A 43 -11.11 11.13 -8.22
N GLN A 44 -10.88 10.13 -9.07
CA GLN A 44 -11.93 9.53 -9.89
C GLN A 44 -12.63 8.39 -9.17
N LYS A 45 -11.86 7.54 -8.49
CA LYS A 45 -12.39 6.37 -7.78
C LYS A 45 -11.58 6.12 -6.53
N PHE A 46 -12.29 5.76 -5.47
CA PHE A 46 -11.72 5.33 -4.21
C PHE A 46 -12.65 4.27 -3.61
N SER A 47 -12.12 3.09 -3.28
CA SER A 47 -12.92 1.98 -2.80
C SER A 47 -12.11 1.02 -1.93
N SER A 48 -12.72 0.50 -0.86
CA SER A 48 -12.19 -0.66 -0.16
C SER A 48 -12.45 -1.92 -0.98
N ARG A 49 -11.42 -2.65 -1.38
CA ARG A 49 -11.55 -3.91 -2.12
C ARG A 49 -10.73 -5.03 -1.49
N GLY A 50 -11.09 -6.26 -1.79
CA GLY A 50 -10.46 -7.47 -1.25
C GLY A 50 -11.46 -8.42 -0.56
N TRP A 51 -11.15 -9.72 -0.61
CA TRP A 51 -11.95 -10.78 0.01
C TRP A 51 -11.36 -11.26 1.34
N VAL A 52 -10.04 -11.48 1.39
CA VAL A 52 -9.33 -11.96 2.58
C VAL A 52 -8.75 -10.80 3.38
N CYS A 53 -8.08 -9.86 2.69
CA CYS A 53 -7.56 -8.63 3.24
C CYS A 53 -8.23 -7.47 2.52
N LYS A 54 -9.00 -6.63 3.23
CA LYS A 54 -9.56 -5.42 2.62
C LYS A 54 -8.54 -4.30 2.68
N THR A 55 -8.23 -3.72 1.52
CA THR A 55 -7.34 -2.56 1.39
C THR A 55 -8.09 -1.41 0.73
N TRP A 56 -7.68 -0.19 1.06
CA TRP A 56 -8.23 1.03 0.46
C TRP A 56 -7.41 1.39 -0.77
N GLU A 57 -8.08 1.45 -1.91
CA GLU A 57 -7.42 1.64 -3.21
C GLU A 57 -8.10 2.78 -3.96
N GLY A 58 -7.29 3.65 -4.57
CA GLY A 58 -7.77 4.81 -5.32
C GLY A 58 -7.02 5.03 -6.62
N GLU A 59 -7.66 5.78 -7.51
CA GLU A 59 -7.05 6.32 -8.72
C GLU A 59 -7.32 7.82 -8.83
N ILE A 60 -6.27 8.60 -9.10
CA ILE A 60 -6.40 9.98 -9.58
C ILE A 60 -6.07 10.04 -11.06
N LEU A 61 -6.75 10.95 -11.75
CA LEU A 61 -6.38 11.37 -13.10
C LEU A 61 -5.43 12.56 -12.99
N LEU A 62 -4.19 12.35 -13.38
CA LEU A 62 -3.20 13.40 -13.52
C LEU A 62 -3.66 14.31 -14.67
N THR A 63 -3.69 15.62 -14.43
CA THR A 63 -4.03 16.57 -15.50
C THR A 63 -2.93 16.56 -16.53
N SER A 64 -3.15 15.84 -17.62
CA SER A 64 -2.37 15.94 -18.84
C SER A 64 -2.77 17.19 -19.62
N MET A 65 -1.97 17.54 -20.62
CA MET A 65 -2.31 18.62 -21.56
C MET A 65 -3.72 18.44 -22.14
N PRO A 66 -4.46 19.54 -22.39
CA PRO A 66 -5.79 19.47 -23.01
C PRO A 66 -5.76 18.66 -24.31
N GLY A 67 -6.65 17.66 -24.43
CA GLY A 67 -6.75 16.77 -25.59
C GLY A 67 -5.90 15.49 -25.52
N ALA A 68 -5.02 15.34 -24.52
CA ALA A 68 -4.34 14.08 -24.25
C ALA A 68 -5.17 13.18 -23.31
N ILE A 69 -4.97 11.87 -23.43
CA ILE A 69 -5.54 10.89 -22.49
C ILE A 69 -4.89 11.10 -21.12
N PRO A 70 -5.67 11.38 -20.05
CA PRO A 70 -5.13 11.58 -18.72
C PRO A 70 -4.40 10.32 -18.22
N GLU A 71 -3.20 10.51 -17.66
CA GLU A 71 -2.48 9.43 -17.01
C GLU A 71 -3.15 9.09 -15.67
N LYS A 72 -3.36 7.80 -15.43
CA LYS A 72 -3.90 7.31 -14.17
C LYS A 72 -2.78 7.08 -13.18
N PHE A 73 -2.96 7.59 -11.96
CA PHE A 73 -2.12 7.22 -10.84
C PHE A 73 -2.94 6.43 -9.82
N GLU A 74 -2.61 5.15 -9.71
CA GLU A 74 -3.18 4.23 -8.74
C GLU A 74 -2.36 4.28 -7.45
N PHE A 75 -3.05 4.26 -6.31
CA PHE A 75 -2.43 4.32 -4.99
C PHE A 75 -3.23 3.51 -3.97
N SER A 76 -2.55 3.14 -2.90
CA SER A 76 -3.10 2.43 -1.76
C SER A 76 -3.06 3.29 -0.50
N VAL A 77 -4.01 3.09 0.40
CA VAL A 77 -4.07 3.83 1.68
C VAL A 77 -4.12 2.84 2.83
N ARG A 78 -3.22 3.02 3.80
CA ARG A 78 -3.13 2.16 4.98
C ARG A 78 -3.80 2.76 6.22
N GLU A 79 -3.88 4.08 6.29
CA GLU A 79 -4.47 4.77 7.44
C GLU A 79 -5.94 5.10 7.20
N ASP A 80 -6.82 4.63 8.08
CA ASP A 80 -8.27 4.82 7.94
C ASP A 80 -8.68 6.30 7.98
N ALA A 81 -7.97 7.14 8.74
CA ALA A 81 -8.22 8.58 8.79
C ALA A 81 -8.01 9.26 7.43
N VAL A 82 -6.98 8.85 6.68
CA VAL A 82 -6.69 9.33 5.32
C VAL A 82 -7.73 8.76 4.35
N ALA A 83 -8.11 7.49 4.51
CA ALA A 83 -9.13 6.87 3.69
C ALA A 83 -10.49 7.59 3.78
N GLN A 84 -10.91 7.97 4.99
CA GLN A 84 -12.15 8.73 5.18
C GLN A 84 -12.11 10.11 4.51
N GLN A 85 -10.97 10.80 4.59
CA GLN A 85 -10.77 12.08 3.89
C GLN A 85 -10.89 11.92 2.37
N LEU A 86 -10.29 10.85 1.82
CA LEU A 86 -10.37 10.55 0.39
C LEU A 86 -11.77 10.15 -0.05
N MET A 87 -12.48 9.35 0.74
CA MET A 87 -13.90 9.05 0.47
C MET A 87 -14.71 10.34 0.32
N ALA A 88 -14.55 11.29 1.24
CA ALA A 88 -15.23 12.58 1.20
C ALA A 88 -14.74 13.54 0.09
N ALA A 89 -13.55 13.28 -0.46
CA ALA A 89 -12.94 14.04 -1.54
C ALA A 89 -13.18 13.44 -2.94
N THR A 90 -13.94 12.35 -3.04
CA THR A 90 -14.24 11.71 -4.33
C THR A 90 -14.87 12.70 -5.31
N GLY A 91 -14.34 12.77 -6.53
CA GLY A 91 -14.76 13.71 -7.57
C GLY A 91 -14.14 15.10 -7.47
N LYS A 92 -13.34 15.39 -6.43
CA LYS A 92 -12.65 16.68 -6.25
C LYS A 92 -11.23 16.63 -6.77
N ARG A 93 -10.66 17.82 -6.99
CA ARG A 93 -9.22 17.97 -7.26
C ARG A 93 -8.46 17.84 -5.94
N VAL A 94 -7.46 16.98 -5.93
CA VAL A 94 -6.66 16.67 -4.74
C VAL A 94 -5.17 16.70 -5.06
N VAL A 95 -4.37 17.06 -4.07
CA VAL A 95 -2.92 16.83 -4.05
C VAL A 95 -2.64 15.74 -3.03
N LEU A 96 -1.99 14.68 -3.49
CA LEU A 96 -1.65 13.51 -2.70
C LEU A 96 -0.14 13.48 -2.46
N SER A 97 0.28 13.46 -1.19
CA SER A 97 1.66 13.14 -0.83
C SER A 97 1.76 11.62 -0.65
N TYR A 98 2.74 11.00 -1.29
CA TYR A 98 2.92 9.55 -1.31
C TYR A 98 4.33 9.14 -0.86
N ALA A 99 4.41 7.95 -0.27
CA ALA A 99 5.63 7.21 -0.03
C ALA A 99 5.60 5.93 -0.86
N GLN A 100 6.59 5.74 -1.74
CA GLN A 100 6.74 4.54 -2.55
C GLN A 100 7.53 3.49 -1.79
N HIS A 101 6.93 2.34 -1.50
CA HIS A 101 7.59 1.24 -0.83
C HIS A 101 7.72 0.07 -1.82
N LYS A 102 8.95 -0.28 -2.17
CA LYS A 102 9.25 -1.35 -3.13
C LYS A 102 9.48 -2.69 -2.42
N GLY A 103 9.05 -3.78 -3.04
CA GLY A 103 9.30 -5.13 -2.52
C GLY A 103 8.39 -5.55 -1.37
N VAL A 104 7.22 -4.91 -1.21
CA VAL A 104 6.20 -5.39 -0.27
C VAL A 104 5.69 -6.76 -0.75
N PRO A 105 5.84 -7.84 0.04
CA PRO A 105 5.71 -9.20 -0.47
C PRO A 105 4.27 -9.70 -0.60
N SER A 106 3.27 -8.91 -0.20
CA SER A 106 1.85 -9.30 -0.26
C SER A 106 0.94 -8.11 -0.56
N GLN A 107 -0.08 -8.36 -1.37
CA GLN A 107 -1.14 -7.40 -1.68
C GLN A 107 -2.08 -7.13 -0.49
N CYS A 108 -1.99 -7.89 0.60
CA CYS A 108 -2.73 -7.61 1.83
C CYS A 108 -2.33 -6.27 2.48
N PHE A 109 -1.19 -5.69 2.10
CA PHE A 109 -0.73 -4.40 2.63
C PHE A 109 -1.09 -3.22 1.72
N GLY A 110 -1.52 -3.49 0.49
CA GLY A 110 -1.81 -2.52 -0.57
C GLY A 110 -1.61 -3.18 -1.93
N GLU A 111 -2.45 -2.86 -2.91
CA GLU A 111 -2.28 -3.39 -4.28
C GLU A 111 -1.17 -2.68 -5.04
N THR A 112 -0.82 -1.47 -4.61
CA THR A 112 0.19 -0.63 -5.27
C THR A 112 1.42 -0.43 -4.37
N GLU A 113 2.52 0.01 -4.97
CA GLU A 113 3.71 0.41 -4.24
C GLU A 113 3.59 1.83 -3.65
N TYR A 114 2.54 2.57 -3.99
CA TYR A 114 2.39 3.99 -3.64
C TYR A 114 1.40 4.15 -2.48
N TYR A 115 1.92 4.48 -1.31
CA TYR A 115 1.13 4.66 -0.10
C TYR A 115 0.89 6.14 0.16
N ILE A 116 -0.38 6.54 0.22
CA ILE A 116 -0.71 7.95 0.51
C ILE A 116 -0.53 8.23 1.99
N THR A 117 0.25 9.26 2.28
CA THR A 117 0.54 9.74 3.64
C THR A 117 -0.24 11.00 3.98
N LYS A 118 -0.56 11.83 2.98
CA LYS A 118 -1.29 13.08 3.18
C LYS A 118 -2.16 13.43 1.98
N VAL A 119 -3.29 14.07 2.26
CA VAL A 119 -4.27 14.51 1.26
C VAL A 119 -4.55 15.99 1.48
N GLN A 120 -4.54 16.77 0.40
CA GLN A 120 -4.93 18.16 0.39
C GLN A 120 -6.02 18.36 -0.67
N ILE A 121 -7.20 18.80 -0.26
CA ILE A 121 -8.32 19.05 -1.16
C ILE A 121 -8.14 20.46 -1.73
N GLN A 122 -8.08 20.58 -3.06
CA GLN A 122 -8.08 21.88 -3.72
C GLN A 122 -9.52 22.37 -3.88
N PRO A 123 -9.77 23.68 -3.67
CA PRO A 123 -11.08 24.29 -3.88
C PRO A 123 -11.50 24.30 -5.36
#